data_AF-D2U9N7-F1
#
_entry.id   AF-D2U9N7-F1
#
_cell.length_a   1.000
_cell.length_b   1.000
_cell.length_c   1.000
_cell.angle_alpha   90.00
_cell.angle_beta   90.00
_cell.angle_gamma   90.00
#
_symmetry.space_group_name_H-M   'P 1'
#
loop_
_entity.id
_entity.type
_entity.pdbx_description
1 polymer ?
#
loop_
_entity_poly.entity_id
_entity_poly.type
_entity_poly.pdbx_seq_one_letter_code
_entity_poly.pdbx_strand_id
1 'polypeptide(L)' 'MARPISKTTASSNKLGRGANAVDKTQKGLSRERIEADMAAFRKAGGRIEVLGTTRVLKKVGELEAG' A
#
# COMPACT_ATOMS: atom_id res chain seq x y z
N MET A 1 42.65 27.21 19.80
CA MET A 1 42.30 26.62 18.48
C MET A 1 40.90 26.05 18.58
N ALA A 2 39.91 26.69 17.94
CA ALA A 2 38.49 26.31 18.03
C ALA A 2 38.06 25.49 16.79
N ARG A 3 37.32 24.41 16.99
CA ARG A 3 36.78 23.55 15.91
C ARG A 3 35.45 24.14 15.43
N PRO A 4 35.23 24.39 14.13
CA PRO A 4 33.94 24.86 13.64
C PRO A 4 32.91 23.72 13.70
N ILE A 5 31.83 23.95 14.45
CA ILE A 5 30.60 23.13 14.43
C ILE A 5 29.85 23.42 13.13
N SER A 6 29.87 22.45 12.22
CA SER A 6 29.08 22.46 10.99
C SER A 6 27.59 22.49 11.37
N LYS A 7 26.89 23.58 11.05
CA LYS A 7 25.42 23.61 11.07
C LYS A 7 24.94 22.75 9.90
N THR A 8 24.62 21.49 10.18
CA THR A 8 23.85 20.64 9.27
C THR A 8 22.49 21.31 9.05
N THR A 9 22.32 21.98 7.93
CA THR A 9 20.99 22.37 7.44
C THR A 9 20.27 21.08 7.09
N ALA A 10 19.26 20.72 7.89
CA ALA A 10 18.34 19.66 7.55
C ALA A 10 17.75 19.97 6.18
N SER A 11 18.16 19.19 5.16
CA SER A 11 17.59 19.28 3.82
C SER A 11 16.11 18.93 3.93
N SER A 12 15.26 19.95 3.85
CA SER A 12 13.83 19.76 3.71
C SER A 12 13.57 19.26 2.30
N ASN A 13 13.67 17.95 2.09
CA ASN A 13 13.07 17.31 0.93
C ASN A 13 11.54 17.35 1.07
N LYS A 14 10.98 18.56 0.94
CA LYS A 14 9.57 18.83 0.77
C LYS A 14 9.32 19.16 -0.70
N LEU A 15 9.61 18.17 -1.55
CA LEU A 15 9.23 18.20 -2.96
C LEU A 15 8.11 17.18 -3.16
N GLY A 16 6.87 17.70 -3.23
CA GLY A 16 5.79 17.08 -3.99
C GLY A 16 5.11 15.85 -3.41
N ARG A 17 4.47 15.94 -2.23
CA ARG A 17 3.24 15.14 -1.99
C ARG A 17 2.08 15.81 -2.74
N GLY A 18 2.17 15.77 -4.07
CA GLY A 18 1.10 16.18 -4.97
C GLY A 18 0.19 14.98 -5.25
N ALA A 19 -1.07 15.12 -4.88
CA ALA A 19 -2.23 14.48 -5.48
C ALA A 19 -2.20 12.94 -5.58
N ASN A 20 -2.32 12.27 -4.44
CA ASN A 20 -3.07 11.00 -4.35
C ASN A 20 -3.64 10.87 -2.93
N ALA A 21 -4.39 11.88 -2.50
CA ALA A 21 -5.49 11.63 -1.59
C ALA A 21 -6.57 10.91 -2.42
N VAL A 22 -6.29 9.64 -2.77
CA VAL A 22 -7.30 8.75 -3.35
C VAL A 22 -8.38 8.68 -2.30
N ASP A 23 -9.53 9.24 -2.65
CA ASP A 23 -10.77 9.16 -1.90
C ASP A 23 -10.88 7.81 -1.20
N LYS A 24 -10.87 7.84 0.13
CA LYS A 24 -11.15 6.68 0.99
C LYS A 24 -12.61 6.22 0.89
N THR A 25 -13.36 6.74 -0.07
CA THR A 25 -14.64 6.16 -0.50
C THR A 25 -14.29 5.16 -1.59
N GLN A 26 -14.01 3.93 -1.16
CA GLN A 26 -13.74 2.80 -2.03
C GLN A 26 -14.85 2.71 -3.10
N LYS A 27 -14.60 3.24 -4.29
CA LYS A 27 -15.38 2.93 -5.48
C LYS A 27 -15.14 1.44 -5.69
N GLY A 28 -16.05 0.62 -5.15
CA GLY A 28 -15.84 -0.79 -4.78
C GLY A 28 -14.85 -1.54 -5.65
N LEU A 29 -13.98 -2.31 -5.00
CA LEU A 29 -13.07 -3.25 -5.67
C LEU A 29 -13.94 -4.25 -6.45
N SER A 30 -14.13 -3.98 -7.75
CA SER A 30 -14.81 -4.89 -8.64
C SER A 30 -13.80 -5.89 -9.21
N ARG A 31 -14.28 -7.06 -9.59
CA ARG A 31 -13.44 -8.13 -10.12
C ARG A 31 -12.67 -7.67 -11.37
N GLU A 32 -13.35 -6.96 -12.25
CA GLU A 32 -12.84 -6.50 -13.54
C GLU A 32 -11.67 -5.53 -13.37
N ARG A 33 -11.73 -4.66 -12.35
CA ARG A 33 -10.64 -3.72 -12.07
C ARG A 33 -9.40 -4.43 -11.54
N ILE A 34 -9.61 -5.39 -10.64
CA ILE A 34 -8.50 -6.20 -10.12
C ILE A 34 -7.82 -6.91 -11.29
N GLU A 35 -8.57 -7.46 -12.24
CA GLU A 35 -8.01 -8.13 -13.42
C GLU A 35 -7.22 -7.18 -14.34
N ALA A 36 -7.74 -5.97 -14.57
CA ALA A 36 -7.04 -4.96 -15.36
C ALA A 36 -5.71 -4.53 -14.69
N ASP A 37 -5.72 -4.28 -13.39
CA ASP A 37 -4.54 -3.88 -12.62
C ASP A 37 -3.50 -5.01 -12.58
N MET A 38 -3.97 -6.24 -12.42
CA MET A 38 -3.15 -7.46 -12.47
C MET A 38 -2.44 -7.61 -13.83
N ALA A 39 -3.15 -7.36 -14.93
CA ALA A 39 -2.58 -7.41 -16.27
C ALA A 39 -1.56 -6.29 -16.50
N ALA A 40 -1.88 -5.06 -16.07
CA ALA A 40 -0.96 -3.92 -16.15
C ALA A 40 0.33 -4.18 -15.36
N PHE A 41 0.22 -4.73 -14.15
CA PHE A 41 1.36 -5.08 -13.31
C PHE A 41 2.28 -6.12 -13.98
N ARG A 42 1.69 -7.18 -14.55
CA ARG A 42 2.45 -8.20 -15.30
C ARG A 42 3.14 -7.61 -16.54
N LYS A 43 2.45 -6.75 -17.29
CA LYS A 43 3.02 -6.07 -18.48
C LYS A 43 4.20 -5.17 -18.13
N ALA A 44 4.18 -4.55 -16.95
CA ALA A 44 5.29 -3.75 -16.44
C ALA A 44 6.49 -4.58 -15.94
N GLY A 45 6.44 -5.92 -16.04
CA GLY A 45 7.50 -6.83 -15.57
C GLY A 45 7.40 -7.18 -14.08
N GLY A 46 6.29 -6.82 -13.43
CA GLY A 46 6.03 -7.18 -12.04
C GLY A 46 5.75 -8.69 -11.90
N ARG A 47 6.32 -9.30 -10.85
CA ARG A 47 6.06 -10.69 -10.46
C ARG A 47 5.24 -10.71 -9.18
N ILE A 48 4.18 -11.51 -9.17
CA ILE A 48 3.33 -11.71 -8.00
C ILE A 48 3.68 -13.06 -7.43
N GLU A 49 4.38 -13.04 -6.31
CA GLU A 49 4.78 -14.23 -5.58
C GLU A 49 3.77 -14.49 -4.46
N VAL A 50 3.32 -15.73 -4.35
CA VAL A 50 2.44 -16.16 -3.27
C VAL A 50 3.33 -16.62 -2.12
N LEU A 51 3.47 -15.80 -1.09
CA LEU A 51 4.32 -16.04 0.08
C LEU A 51 3.77 -17.11 1.05
N GLY A 52 2.98 -18.06 0.54
CA GLY A 52 2.26 -19.06 1.31
C GLY A 52 0.81 -18.67 1.64
N THR A 53 0.06 -19.63 2.18
CA THR A 53 -1.33 -19.42 2.61
C THR A 53 -1.37 -18.98 4.07
N THR A 54 -1.47 -17.67 4.33
CA THR A 54 -1.76 -17.17 5.68
C THR A 54 -3.18 -17.56 6.05
N ARG A 55 -3.35 -18.40 7.08
CA ARG A 55 -4.68 -18.74 7.60
C ARG A 55 -5.31 -17.48 8.18
N VAL A 56 -6.35 -16.97 7.54
CA VAL A 56 -7.16 -15.89 8.10
C VAL A 56 -7.94 -16.43 9.30
N LEU A 57 -7.98 -15.66 10.38
CA LEU A 57 -8.88 -15.94 11.50
C LEU A 57 -10.31 -15.76 11.00
N LYS A 58 -11.07 -16.85 10.90
CA LYS A 58 -12.51 -16.79 10.65
C LYS A 58 -13.20 -16.31 11.92
N LYS A 59 -14.06 -15.30 11.82
CA LYS A 59 -14.92 -14.88 12.94
C LYS A 59 -15.80 -16.08 13.33
N VAL A 60 -15.65 -16.56 14.56
CA VAL A 60 -16.52 -17.60 15.14
C VAL A 60 -17.61 -16.86 15.91
N GLY A 61 -18.85 -16.97 15.45
CA GLY A 61 -20.06 -16.32 16.01
C GLY A 61 -20.73 -15.39 14.98
N GLU A 62 -21.97 -15.58 14.55
CA GLU A 62 -23.07 -16.42 15.07
C GLU A 62 -23.27 -17.72 14.29
N LEU A 63 -23.13 -18.87 14.98
CA LEU A 63 -23.96 -20.02 14.64
C LEU A 63 -25.19 -19.88 15.53
N GLU A 64 -26.26 -19.43 14.90
CA GLU A 64 -27.64 -19.45 15.39
C GLU A 64 -27.91 -20.66 16.27
N ALA A 65 -28.57 -20.40 17.41
CA ALA A 65 -29.25 -21.44 18.16
C ALA A 65 -30.30 -22.10 17.26
N GLY A 66 -30.17 -23.41 17.05
CA GLY A 66 -31.13 -24.27 16.37
C GLY A 66 -31.07 -25.67 16.94
#